data_AF-A0A317YM46-F1
#
_entry.id   AF-A0A317YM46-F1
#
_cell.length_a   1.000
_cell.length_b   1.000
_cell.length_c   1.000
_cell.angle_alpha   90.00
_cell.angle_beta   90.00
_cell.angle_gamma   90.00
#
_symmetry.space_group_name_H-M   'P 1'
#
loop_
_entity.id
_entity.type
_entity.pdbx_description
1 polymer ?
#
loop_
_entity_poly.entity_id
_entity_poly.type
_entity_poly.pdbx_seq_one_letter_code
_entity_poly.pdbx_strand_id
1 'polypeptide(L)'
;VKNPAYEIGDIYEEDVTPKDFGRVGAKAAKQAVMQRLRDAEREILFEEFIDKEEDILTGIIDRVDHRYVYVNLGRIEAVLSEAERSLNEKYIPNERIKVYVNKVEQ
;
A
#
# COMPACT_ATOMS: atom_id res chain seq x y z
N VAL A 1 -25.36 26.21 -28.33
CA VAL A 1 -26.72 26.23 -28.91
C VAL A 1 -27.69 26.23 -27.74
N LYS A 2 -28.39 27.34 -27.46
CA LYS A 2 -29.38 27.42 -26.37
C LYS A 2 -30.56 26.50 -26.74
N ASN A 3 -30.75 25.42 -26.00
CA ASN A 3 -31.92 24.55 -26.17
C ASN A 3 -33.15 25.30 -25.61
N PRO A 4 -34.19 25.56 -26.41
CA PRO A 4 -35.34 26.37 -26.01
C PRO A 4 -36.30 25.70 -25.00
N ALA A 5 -35.96 24.51 -24.48
CA ALA A 5 -36.80 23.73 -23.56
C ALA A 5 -36.45 23.89 -22.07
N TYR A 6 -35.51 24.77 -21.70
CA TYR A 6 -35.16 25.03 -20.30
C TYR A 6 -36.03 26.13 -19.69
N GLU A 7 -36.65 25.85 -18.54
CA GLU A 7 -37.44 26.79 -17.75
C GLU A 7 -36.62 27.39 -16.59
N ILE A 8 -37.10 28.52 -16.05
CA ILE A 8 -36.45 29.18 -14.89
C ILE A 8 -36.61 28.26 -13.68
N GLY A 9 -35.51 27.66 -13.25
CA GLY A 9 -35.49 26.66 -12.17
C GLY A 9 -34.81 25.35 -12.57
N ASP A 10 -34.58 25.13 -13.86
CA ASP A 10 -33.93 23.91 -14.35
C ASP A 10 -32.42 23.90 -14.13
N ILE A 11 -31.88 22.70 -13.89
CA ILE A 11 -30.43 22.46 -13.83
C ILE A 11 -29.93 22.33 -15.27
N TYR A 12 -29.09 23.28 -15.66
CA TYR A 12 -28.38 23.24 -16.94
C TYR A 12 -26.95 22.73 -16.73
N GLU A 13 -26.61 21.61 -17.36
CA GLU A 13 -25.25 21.09 -17.39
C GLU A 13 -24.50 21.65 -18.60
N GLU A 14 -23.41 22.39 -18.33
CA GLU A 14 -22.49 22.86 -19.35
C GLU A 14 -21.30 21.89 -19.46
N ASP A 15 -21.03 21.38 -20.66
CA ASP A 15 -19.83 20.60 -20.91
C ASP A 15 -18.60 21.53 -20.90
N VAL A 16 -17.88 21.50 -19.78
CA VAL A 16 -16.66 22.28 -19.55
C VAL A 16 -15.38 21.49 -19.85
N THR A 17 -15.46 20.34 -20.52
CA THR A 17 -14.32 19.43 -20.75
C THR A 17 -13.21 20.12 -21.55
N PRO A 18 -12.02 20.36 -20.96
CA PRO A 18 -10.91 20.99 -21.67
C PRO A 18 -10.37 20.12 -22.81
N LYS A 19 -9.77 20.73 -23.84
CA LYS A 19 -9.18 19.99 -24.98
C LYS A 19 -8.11 18.96 -24.57
N ASP A 20 -7.37 19.23 -23.49
CA ASP A 20 -6.33 18.34 -22.93
C ASP A 20 -6.86 17.31 -21.91
N PHE A 21 -8.16 17.33 -21.61
CA PHE A 21 -8.77 16.48 -20.58
C PHE A 21 -8.56 14.99 -20.86
N GLY A 22 -8.58 14.57 -22.13
CA GLY A 22 -8.35 13.17 -22.48
C GLY A 22 -7.01 12.63 -21.98
N ARG A 23 -5.93 13.42 -22.07
CA ARG A 23 -4.58 13.00 -21.64
C ARG A 23 -4.42 13.06 -20.12
N VAL A 24 -4.89 14.13 -19.48
CA VAL A 24 -4.81 14.31 -18.03
C VAL A 24 -5.75 13.32 -17.32
N GLY A 25 -6.98 13.19 -17.81
CA GLY A 25 -7.99 12.25 -17.35
C GLY A 25 -7.56 10.79 -17.53
N ALA A 26 -6.96 10.41 -18.67
CA ALA A 26 -6.43 9.05 -18.84
C ALA A 26 -5.30 8.72 -17.85
N LYS A 27 -4.38 9.67 -17.59
CA LYS A 27 -3.34 9.49 -16.57
C LYS A 27 -3.93 9.37 -15.18
N ALA A 28 -4.88 10.23 -14.83
CA ALA A 28 -5.57 10.20 -13.54
C ALA A 28 -6.36 8.89 -13.37
N ALA A 29 -7.04 8.41 -14.41
CA ALA A 29 -7.76 7.14 -14.40
C ALA A 29 -6.80 5.96 -14.18
N LYS A 30 -5.65 5.91 -14.89
CA LYS A 30 -4.63 4.88 -14.67
C LYS A 30 -4.12 4.92 -13.24
N GLN A 31 -3.86 6.11 -12.70
CA GLN A 31 -3.38 6.27 -11.33
C GLN A 31 -4.44 5.81 -10.32
N ALA A 32 -5.70 6.18 -10.51
CA ALA A 32 -6.82 5.80 -9.64
C ALA A 32 -7.04 4.29 -9.63
N VAL A 33 -6.98 3.64 -10.80
CA VAL A 33 -7.09 2.17 -10.91
C VAL A 33 -5.91 1.49 -10.20
N MET A 34 -4.69 1.96 -10.46
CA MET A 34 -3.49 1.40 -9.82
C MET A 34 -3.48 1.60 -8.30
N GLN A 35 -4.04 2.71 -7.81
CA GLN A 35 -4.19 2.96 -6.38
C GLN A 35 -5.19 1.98 -5.77
N ARG A 36 -6.40 1.86 -6.35
CA ARG A 36 -7.41 0.89 -5.89
C ARG A 36 -6.90 -0.54 -5.90
N LEU A 37 -6.10 -0.92 -6.89
CA LEU A 37 -5.49 -2.24 -6.95
C LEU A 37 -4.53 -2.47 -5.77
N ARG A 38 -3.65 -1.52 -5.49
CA ARG A 38 -2.72 -1.61 -4.35
C ARG A 38 -3.46 -1.63 -3.01
N ASP A 39 -4.52 -0.85 -2.87
CA ASP A 39 -5.31 -0.79 -1.65
C ASP A 39 -6.01 -2.15 -1.41
N ALA A 40 -6.57 -2.76 -2.46
CA ALA A 40 -7.16 -4.10 -2.39
C ALA A 40 -6.13 -5.20 -2.11
N GLU A 41 -4.94 -5.15 -2.73
CA GLU A 41 -3.84 -6.08 -2.42
C GLU A 41 -3.41 -5.96 -0.96
N ARG A 42 -3.33 -4.74 -0.42
CA ARG A 42 -2.99 -4.51 0.98
C ARG A 42 -4.05 -5.06 1.93
N GLU A 43 -5.32 -4.86 1.61
CA GLU A 43 -6.45 -5.38 2.41
C GLU A 43 -6.40 -6.91 2.48
N ILE A 44 -6.20 -7.59 1.35
CA ILE A 44 -6.06 -9.06 1.30
C ILE A 44 -4.87 -9.54 2.14
N LEU A 45 -3.71 -8.88 2.03
CA LEU A 45 -2.54 -9.23 2.83
C LEU A 45 -2.76 -8.99 4.32
N PHE A 46 -3.45 -7.91 4.69
CA PHE A 46 -3.78 -7.63 6.09
C PHE A 46 -4.68 -8.74 6.66
N GLU A 47 -5.73 -9.13 5.95
CA GLU A 47 -6.60 -10.24 6.34
C GLU A 47 -5.85 -11.57 6.45
N GLU A 48 -4.85 -11.84 5.59
CA GLU A 48 -4.04 -13.07 5.65
C GLU A 48 -3.10 -13.11 6.87
N PHE A 49 -2.62 -11.95 7.34
CA PHE A 49 -1.58 -11.86 8.36
C PHE A 49 -2.08 -11.44 9.74
N ILE A 50 -3.28 -10.88 9.89
CA ILE A 50 -3.83 -10.53 11.20
C ILE A 50 -3.94 -11.76 12.12
N ASP A 51 -4.27 -12.92 11.58
CA ASP A 51 -4.34 -14.19 12.32
C ASP A 51 -2.96 -14.74 12.72
N LYS A 52 -1.87 -14.15 12.19
CA LYS A 52 -0.48 -14.52 12.51
C LYS A 52 0.14 -13.61 13.57
N GLU A 53 -0.65 -12.71 14.17
CA GLU A 53 -0.22 -11.98 15.35
C GLU A 53 0.16 -12.97 16.45
N GLU A 54 1.25 -12.68 17.17
CA GLU A 54 1.84 -13.56 18.21
C GLU A 54 2.44 -14.88 17.69
N ASP A 55 2.61 -15.06 16.38
CA ASP A 55 3.26 -16.24 15.79
C ASP A 55 4.76 -16.00 15.48
N ILE A 56 5.53 -17.09 15.39
CA ILE A 56 6.94 -17.07 15.00
C ILE A 56 7.05 -17.43 13.52
N LEU A 57 7.48 -16.46 12.71
CA LEU A 57 7.69 -16.64 11.29
C LEU A 57 9.19 -16.73 10.97
N THR A 58 9.52 -17.44 9.89
CA THR A 58 10.89 -17.49 9.35
C THR A 58 10.94 -16.67 8.09
N GLY A 59 11.89 -15.73 8.04
CA GLY A 59 12.10 -14.83 6.91
C GLY A 59 13.55 -14.78 6.47
N ILE A 60 13.81 -13.94 5.47
CA ILE A 60 15.14 -13.61 4.97
C ILE A 60 15.39 -12.13 5.21
N ILE A 61 16.55 -11.76 5.72
CA ILE A 61 16.92 -10.36 5.91
C ILE A 61 17.20 -9.75 4.53
N ASP A 62 16.40 -8.79 4.07
CA ASP A 62 16.63 -8.14 2.77
C ASP A 62 17.69 -7.04 2.89
N ARG A 63 17.55 -6.18 3.90
CA ARG A 63 18.48 -5.07 4.17
C ARG A 63 18.51 -4.69 5.64
N VAL A 64 19.63 -4.09 6.04
CA VAL A 64 19.86 -3.60 7.39
C VAL A 64 20.26 -2.14 7.33
N ASP A 65 19.42 -1.28 7.87
CA ASP A 65 19.70 0.13 8.10
C ASP A 65 20.08 0.36 9.57
N HIS A 66 20.62 1.53 9.89
CA HIS A 66 20.98 1.89 11.26
C HIS A 66 19.81 1.71 12.24
N ARG A 67 18.60 2.14 11.84
CA ARG A 67 17.39 2.11 12.68
C ARG A 67 16.48 0.90 12.47
N TYR A 68 16.44 0.34 11.26
CA TYR A 68 15.50 -0.70 10.87
C TYR A 68 16.18 -1.89 10.22
N VAL A 69 15.74 -3.11 10.53
CA VAL A 69 16.06 -4.32 9.76
C VAL A 69 14.80 -4.70 9.00
N TYR A 70 14.94 -4.96 7.71
CA TYR A 70 13.83 -5.35 6.87
C TYR A 70 13.94 -6.85 6.59
N VAL A 71 12.87 -7.57 6.90
CA VAL A 71 12.80 -9.03 6.83
C VAL A 71 11.70 -9.40 5.85
N ASN A 72 12.06 -10.13 4.81
CA ASN A 72 11.14 -10.69 3.85
C ASN A 72 10.51 -11.97 4.40
N LEU A 73 9.18 -11.97 4.53
CA LEU A 73 8.39 -13.14 4.95
C LEU A 73 7.71 -13.82 3.75
N GLY A 74 8.20 -13.58 2.53
CA GLY A 74 7.68 -14.11 1.27
C GLY A 74 6.74 -13.12 0.58
N ARG A 75 5.54 -12.93 1.14
CA ARG A 75 4.52 -12.02 0.56
C ARG A 75 4.55 -10.61 1.15
N ILE A 76 5.10 -10.46 2.35
CA ILE A 76 5.16 -9.19 3.07
C ILE A 76 6.59 -8.89 3.53
N GLU A 77 6.86 -7.60 3.72
CA GLU A 77 8.08 -7.09 4.34
C GLU A 77 7.75 -6.73 5.79
N ALA A 78 8.44 -7.36 6.74
CA ALA A 78 8.39 -7.01 8.14
C ALA A 78 9.54 -6.05 8.48
N VAL A 79 9.28 -5.14 9.41
CA VAL A 79 10.26 -4.17 9.87
C VAL A 79 10.55 -4.41 11.34
N LEU A 80 11.82 -4.55 11.69
CA LEU A 80 12.29 -4.67 13.05
C LEU A 80 13.01 -3.37 13.46
N SER A 81 12.45 -2.67 14.44
CA SER A 81 13.05 -1.45 14.99
C SER A 81 14.22 -1.76 15.92
N GLU A 82 15.07 -0.77 16.19
CA GLU A 82 16.23 -0.93 17.08
C GLU A 82 15.86 -1.46 18.47
N ALA A 83 14.71 -1.06 19.01
CA ALA A 83 14.23 -1.50 20.32
C ALA A 83 13.76 -2.96 20.35
N GLU A 84 13.38 -3.51 19.19
CA GLU A 84 12.88 -4.89 19.06
C GLU A 84 14.00 -5.87 18.66
N ARG A 85 15.20 -5.37 18.37
CA ARG A 85 16.36 -6.20 18.05
C ARG A 85 16.87 -6.93 19.29
N SER A 86 17.17 -8.21 19.12
CA SER A 86 18.01 -8.94 20.06
C SER A 86 19.41 -8.35 20.08
N LEU A 87 19.91 -8.04 21.27
CA LEU A 87 21.20 -7.37 21.50
C LEU A 87 22.40 -8.21 21.05
N ASN A 88 22.26 -9.54 21.04
CA ASN A 88 23.33 -10.50 20.75
C ASN A 88 23.26 -11.09 19.34
N GLU A 89 22.29 -10.66 18.53
CA GLU A 89 22.06 -11.22 17.20
C GLU A 89 22.70 -10.35 16.11
N LYS A 90 23.31 -11.00 15.12
CA LYS A 90 23.86 -10.32 13.95
C LYS A 90 22.84 -10.38 12.83
N TYR A 91 22.47 -9.21 12.30
CA TYR A 91 21.58 -9.10 11.16
C TYR A 91 22.43 -8.97 9.89
N ILE A 92 22.49 -10.03 9.10
CA ILE A 92 23.27 -10.07 7.86
C ILE A 92 22.30 -10.19 6.68
N PRO A 93 22.38 -9.30 5.67
CA PRO A 93 21.54 -9.40 4.48
C PRO A 93 21.68 -10.77 3.80
N ASN A 94 20.56 -11.28 3.30
CA ASN A 94 20.35 -12.61 2.70
C ASN A 94 20.43 -13.81 3.65
N GLU A 95 20.58 -13.60 4.96
CA GLU A 95 20.49 -14.69 5.93
C GLU A 95 19.05 -14.91 6.42
N ARG A 96 18.76 -16.13 6.87
CA ARG A 96 17.47 -16.49 7.45
C ARG A 96 17.40 -16.07 8.91
N ILE A 97 16.27 -15.51 9.31
CA ILE A 97 16.00 -15.12 10.68
C ILE A 97 14.62 -15.61 11.11
N LYS A 98 14.47 -15.97 12.39
CA LYS A 98 13.17 -16.21 13.00
C LYS A 98 12.74 -14.95 13.72
N VAL A 99 11.54 -14.48 13.42
CA VAL A 99 10.98 -13.27 14.00
C VAL A 99 9.67 -13.59 14.69
N TYR A 100 9.43 -12.94 15.83
CA TYR A 100 8.14 -12.96 16.50
C TYR A 100 7.31 -11.79 16.00
N VAL A 101 6.08 -12.05 15.55
CA VAL A 101 5.17 -11.02 15.04
C VAL A 101 4.48 -10.36 16.24
N ASN A 102 4.97 -9.19 16.63
CA ASN A 102 4.38 -8.44 17.75
C ASN A 102 3.06 -7.74 17.36
N LYS A 103 2.99 -7.21 16.14
CA LYS A 103 1.84 -6.44 15.65
C LYS A 103 1.77 -6.47 14.13
N VAL A 104 0.55 -6.48 13.60
CA VAL A 104 0.27 -6.27 12.16
C VAL A 104 -0.54 -4.98 12.00
N GLU A 105 -0.08 -4.06 11.16
CA GLU A 105 -0.71 -2.75 10.91
C GLU A 105 -1.03 -2.56 9.42
N GLN A 106 -2.13 -1.85 9.12
CA GLN A 106 -2.64 -1.53 7.76
C GLN A 106 -2.12 -0.19 7.24
#